data_AF-A0A971CTP2-F1
#
_entry.id   AF-A0A971CTP2-F1
#
_cell.length_a   1.000
_cell.length_b   1.000
_cell.length_c   1.000
_cell.angle_alpha   90.00
_cell.angle_beta   90.00
_cell.angle_gamma   90.00
#
_symmetry.space_group_name_H-M   'P 1'
#
loop_
_entity.id
_entity.type
_entity.pdbx_description
1 polymer ?
#
loop_
_entity_poly.entity_id
_entity_poly.type
_entity_poly.pdbx_seq_one_letter_code
_entity_poly.pdbx_strand_id
1 'polypeptide(L)'
;LGTLAIRWEPHLDTMRQDDSTDPWQTVLQQVSQIDIEFFDGLQWRPEWSGQASRTLPRAVRLSLTVADEKGRSHQYGVSVAIASRTAEQKTVRETR
;
A
#
# COMPACT_ATOMS: atom_id res chain seq x y z
N LEU A 1 15.29 -9.79 14.30
CA LEU A 1 14.23 -8.77 14.44
C LEU A 1 14.74 -7.48 13.84
N GLY A 2 13.92 -6.80 13.04
CA GLY A 2 14.30 -5.59 12.32
C GLY A 2 13.53 -4.34 12.78
N THR A 3 13.81 -3.24 12.09
CA THR A 3 13.16 -1.94 12.28
C THR A 3 12.37 -1.59 11.03
N LEU A 4 11.11 -1.20 11.20
CA LEU A 4 10.29 -0.62 10.14
C LEU A 4 10.45 0.90 10.17
N ALA A 5 10.83 1.45 9.02
CA ALA A 5 10.88 2.88 8.79
C ALA A 5 10.07 3.23 7.53
N ILE A 6 9.49 4.42 7.52
CA ILE A 6 8.76 4.96 6.37
C ILE A 6 9.43 6.25 5.89
N ARG A 7 9.36 6.49 4.59
CA ARG A 7 9.71 7.75 3.96
C ARG A 7 8.54 8.16 3.07
N TRP A 8 8.21 9.43 3.11
CA TRP A 8 7.19 10.01 2.24
C TRP A 8 7.89 10.65 1.05
N GLU A 9 7.50 10.27 -0.16
CA GLU A 9 7.91 10.99 -1.36
C GLU A 9 6.71 11.82 -1.82
N PRO A 10 6.79 13.16 -1.81
CA PRO A 10 5.74 13.98 -2.38
C PRO A 10 5.69 13.71 -3.89
N HIS A 11 4.50 13.39 -4.41
CA HIS A 11 4.28 13.26 -5.85
C HIS A 11 4.30 14.67 -6.48
N LEU A 12 5.50 15.20 -6.70
CA LEU A 12 5.70 16.43 -7.46
C LEU A 12 5.68 16.05 -8.93
N ASP A 13 4.70 16.56 -9.69
CA ASP A 13 4.48 16.37 -11.13
C ASP A 13 5.66 16.84 -12.02
N THR A 14 6.78 17.23 -11.43
CA THR A 14 7.94 17.74 -12.15
C THR A 14 9.05 16.70 -12.08
N MET A 15 9.52 16.22 -13.22
CA MET A 15 10.75 15.43 -13.37
C MET A 15 11.95 16.22 -12.82
N ARG A 16 12.10 16.29 -11.51
CA ARG A 16 13.34 16.67 -10.85
C ARG A 16 13.92 15.42 -10.25
N GLN A 17 15.14 15.15 -10.67
CA GLN A 17 16.07 14.19 -10.11
C GLN A 17 15.87 14.09 -8.59
N ASP A 18 15.65 12.87 -8.12
CA ASP A 18 15.38 12.50 -6.73
C ASP A 18 16.55 12.96 -5.83
N ASP A 19 16.44 14.18 -5.33
CA ASP A 19 17.31 14.78 -4.32
C ASP A 19 16.51 14.90 -3.00
N SER A 20 15.51 14.03 -2.79
CA SER A 20 14.72 14.00 -1.57
C SER A 20 15.61 13.59 -0.39
N THR A 21 16.03 14.60 0.39
CA THR A 21 16.83 14.46 1.61
C THR A 21 15.98 14.10 2.83
N ASP A 22 14.68 13.81 2.64
CA ASP A 22 13.79 13.50 3.74
C ASP A 22 14.25 12.24 4.48
N PRO A 23 14.48 12.34 5.81
CA PRO A 23 15.03 11.23 6.56
C PRO A 23 14.00 10.12 6.69
N TRP A 24 14.47 8.87 6.63
CA TRP A 24 13.68 7.71 7.02
C TRP A 24 13.21 7.87 8.47
N GLN A 25 11.90 7.81 8.69
CA GLN A 25 11.32 7.85 10.03
C GLN A 25 11.08 6.44 10.53
N THR A 26 11.77 6.04 11.59
CA THR A 26 11.46 4.80 12.31
C THR A 26 10.07 4.90 12.94
N VAL A 27 9.21 3.91 12.63
CA VAL A 27 7.84 3.83 13.16
C VAL A 27 7.64 2.65 14.10
N LEU A 28 8.42 1.58 13.92
CA LEU A 28 8.26 0.38 14.73
C LEU A 28 9.57 -0.43 14.82
N GLN A 29 9.85 -0.97 16.00
CA GLN A 29 10.96 -1.88 16.24
C GLN A 29 10.46 -3.30 16.45
N GLN A 30 11.40 -4.25 16.50
CA GLN A 30 11.12 -5.66 16.78
C GLN A 30 10.19 -6.34 15.77
N VAL A 31 10.20 -5.87 14.52
CA VAL A 31 9.40 -6.47 13.44
C VAL A 31 10.12 -7.72 12.93
N SER A 32 9.43 -8.85 12.88
CA SER A 32 9.95 -10.11 12.34
C SER A 32 9.46 -10.40 10.92
N GLN A 33 8.28 -9.92 10.56
CA GLN A 33 7.66 -10.17 9.27
C GLN A 33 6.74 -9.00 8.86
N ILE A 34 6.72 -8.74 7.55
CA ILE A 34 5.83 -7.77 6.91
C ILE A 34 5.27 -8.45 5.66
N ASP A 35 3.96 -8.49 5.54
CA ASP A 35 3.27 -8.99 4.35
C ASP A 35 2.34 -7.92 3.80
N ILE A 36 2.33 -7.79 2.48
CA ILE A 36 1.43 -6.91 1.76
C ILE A 36 0.62 -7.75 0.79
N GLU A 37 -0.69 -7.57 0.81
CA GLU A 37 -1.59 -8.24 -0.12
C GLU A 37 -2.53 -7.23 -0.78
N PHE A 38 -2.97 -7.57 -1.99
CA PHE A 38 -3.72 -6.70 -2.86
C PHE A 38 -5.04 -7.36 -3.23
N PHE A 39 -6.15 -6.63 -3.09
CA PHE A 39 -7.47 -7.14 -3.43
C PHE A 39 -7.82 -6.83 -4.89
N ASP A 40 -8.00 -7.88 -5.69
CA ASP A 40 -8.33 -7.77 -7.12
C ASP A 40 -9.83 -7.50 -7.37
N GLY A 41 -10.66 -7.57 -6.32
CA GLY A 41 -12.12 -7.50 -6.37
C GLY A 41 -12.80 -8.85 -6.16
N LEU A 42 -12.06 -9.94 -6.26
CA LEU A 42 -12.50 -11.31 -5.99
C LEU A 42 -11.72 -11.92 -4.83
N GLN A 43 -10.40 -11.77 -4.83
CA GLN A 43 -9.52 -12.35 -3.82
C GLN A 43 -8.29 -11.49 -3.51
N TRP A 44 -7.66 -11.81 -2.38
CA TRP A 44 -6.38 -11.26 -1.99
C TRP A 44 -5.25 -11.97 -2.75
N ARG A 45 -4.26 -11.20 -3.20
CA ARG A 45 -3.08 -11.66 -3.93
C ARG A 45 -1.82 -11.15 -3.23
N PRO A 46 -0.76 -11.95 -3.11
CA PRO A 46 0.50 -11.52 -2.49
C PRO A 46 1.30 -10.56 -3.38
N GLU A 47 0.96 -10.48 -4.67
CA GLU A 47 1.65 -9.66 -5.65
C GLU A 47 0.64 -8.89 -6.49
N TRP A 48 1.05 -7.69 -6.93
CA TRP A 48 0.28 -6.87 -7.86
C TRP A 48 1.19 -6.30 -8.94
N SER A 49 0.83 -6.51 -10.20
CA SER A 49 1.47 -5.86 -11.34
C SER A 49 0.48 -4.91 -12.00
N GLY A 50 0.70 -3.60 -11.81
CA GLY A 50 -0.11 -2.56 -12.46
C GLY A 50 -0.03 -2.62 -14.00
N GLN A 51 1.08 -3.14 -14.55
CA GLN A 51 1.23 -3.35 -15.99
C GLN A 51 0.30 -4.47 -16.49
N ALA A 52 0.16 -5.55 -15.72
CA ALA A 52 -0.68 -6.68 -16.08
C ALA A 52 -2.18 -6.38 -15.87
N SER A 53 -2.54 -5.74 -14.75
CA SER A 53 -3.94 -5.45 -14.40
C SER A 53 -4.50 -4.20 -15.08
N ARG A 54 -3.64 -3.32 -15.59
CA ARG A 54 -3.96 -1.96 -16.10
C ARG A 54 -4.77 -1.11 -15.13
N THR A 55 -4.87 -1.52 -13.87
CA THR A 55 -5.76 -0.97 -12.84
C THR A 55 -5.08 -1.05 -11.47
N LEU A 56 -5.47 -0.14 -10.57
CA LEU A 56 -5.07 -0.23 -9.16
C LEU A 56 -5.83 -1.38 -8.48
N PRO A 57 -5.23 -2.01 -7.45
CA PRO A 57 -5.99 -2.92 -6.62
C PRO A 57 -7.10 -2.17 -5.91
N ARG A 58 -8.19 -2.85 -5.57
CA ARG A 58 -9.35 -2.22 -4.90
C ARG A 58 -9.11 -1.96 -3.42
N ALA A 59 -8.21 -2.71 -2.82
CA ALA A 59 -7.78 -2.54 -1.44
C ALA A 59 -6.38 -3.12 -1.25
N VAL A 60 -5.68 -2.68 -0.20
CA VAL A 60 -4.41 -3.22 0.25
C VAL A 60 -4.57 -3.69 1.70
N ARG A 61 -3.96 -4.82 2.02
CA ARG A 61 -3.82 -5.33 3.38
C ARG A 61 -2.35 -5.35 3.75
N LEU A 62 -2.02 -4.71 4.87
CA LEU A 62 -0.70 -4.75 5.48
C LEU A 62 -0.80 -5.60 6.74
N SER A 63 0.02 -6.65 6.82
CA SER A 63 0.15 -7.49 8.00
C SER A 63 1.56 -7.39 8.57
N LEU A 64 1.68 -7.32 9.89
CA LEU A 64 2.94 -7.19 10.62
C LEU A 64 3.01 -8.24 11.72
N THR A 65 4.16 -8.88 11.86
CA THR A 65 4.48 -9.68 13.04
C THR A 65 5.55 -8.96 13.85
N VAL A 66 5.26 -8.74 15.13
CA VAL A 66 6.10 -7.97 16.06
C VAL A 66 6.38 -8.81 17.29
N ALA A 67 7.64 -8.84 17.74
CA ALA A 67 7.99 -9.46 19.01
C ALA A 67 7.88 -8.42 20.15
N ASP A 68 7.25 -8.80 21.26
CA ASP A 68 7.25 -7.99 22.48
C ASP A 68 8.57 -8.14 23.28
N GLU A 69 8.69 -7.39 24.37
CA GLU A 69 9.87 -7.42 25.26
C GLU A 69 10.16 -8.81 25.85
N LYS A 70 9.15 -9.69 25.91
CA LYS A 70 9.27 -11.08 26.39
C LYS A 70 9.56 -12.06 25.25
N GLY A 71 9.78 -11.55 24.03
CA GLY A 71 10.03 -12.35 22.84
C GLY A 71 8.79 -13.03 22.25
N ARG A 72 7.58 -12.70 22.72
CA ARG A 72 6.34 -13.28 22.19
C ARG A 72 5.95 -12.56 20.91
N SER A 73 5.59 -13.33 19.88
CA SER A 73 5.18 -12.78 18.59
C SER A 73 3.69 -12.46 18.57
N HIS A 74 3.35 -11.27 18.08
CA HIS A 74 2.00 -10.77 17.90
C HIS A 74 1.78 -10.38 16.44
N GLN A 75 0.65 -10.76 15.87
CA GLN A 75 0.29 -10.45 14.49
C GLN A 75 -0.79 -9.37 14.45
N TYR A 76 -0.54 -8.34 13.66
CA TYR A 76 -1.46 -7.22 13.42
C TYR A 76 -1.74 -7.11 11.93
N GLY A 77 -2.96 -6.72 11.57
CA GLY A 77 -3.35 -6.55 10.16
C GLY A 77 -4.31 -5.40 10.01
N VAL A 78 -4.11 -4.59 8.96
CA VAL A 78 -5.04 -3.53 8.57
C VAL A 78 -5.32 -3.63 7.07
N SER A 79 -6.58 -3.41 6.70
CA SER A 79 -7.01 -3.37 5.31
C SER A 79 -7.59 -2.00 4.99
N VAL A 80 -7.18 -1.41 3.87
CA VAL A 80 -7.63 -0.08 3.43
C VAL A 80 -8.07 -0.14 1.97
N ALA A 81 -9.25 0.39 1.68
CA ALA A 81 -9.77 0.50 0.33
C ALA A 81 -9.00 1.59 -0.46
N ILE A 82 -8.73 1.33 -1.74
CA ILE A 82 -8.15 2.31 -2.65
C ILE A 82 -9.29 2.98 -3.41
N ALA A 83 -9.49 4.28 -3.18
CA ALA A 83 -10.39 5.08 -3.99
C ALA A 83 -9.70 5.42 -5.33
N SER A 84 -10.14 4.78 -6.43
CA SER A 84 -9.73 5.17 -7.79
C SER A 84 -10.78 6.10 -8.40
N ARG A 85 -10.37 7.22 -9.01
CA ARG A 85 -11.27 8.21 -9.64
C ARG A 85 -11.86 7.77 -10.98
N THR A 86 -11.61 6.55 -11.43
CA THR A 86 -11.80 6.15 -12.83
C THR A 86 -13.00 5.23 -13.00
N ALA A 87 -14.24 5.72 -12.78
CA ALA A 87 -15.46 5.03 -13.27
C ALA A 87 -16.74 5.88 -13.27
N GLU A 88 -16.72 7.17 -13.59
CA GLU A 88 -17.98 7.89 -13.93
C GLU A 88 -17.79 8.83 -15.13
N GLN A 89 -17.57 8.26 -16.31
CA GLN A 89 -18.08 8.89 -17.54
C GLN A 89 -19.38 8.15 -17.90
N LYS A 90 -20.47 8.57 -17.27
CA LYS A 90 -21.80 8.19 -17.71
C LYS A 90 -22.04 8.87 -19.05
N THR A 91 -21.79 8.18 -20.16
CA THR A 91 -22.29 8.59 -21.48
C THR A 91 -23.81 8.52 -21.41
N VAL A 92 -24.44 9.62 -21.00
CA VAL A 92 -25.87 9.83 -21.19
C VAL A 92 -26.06 9.96 -22.70
N ARG A 93 -26.41 8.85 -23.36
CA ARG A 93 -27.01 8.91 -24.69
C ARG A 93 -28.43 9.44 -24.50
N GLU A 94 -28.58 10.76 -24.55
CA GLU A 94 -29.86 11.37 -24.92
C GLU A 94 -30.24 10.81 -26.29
N THR A 95 -31.30 10.01 -26.32
CA THR A 95 -31.98 9.64 -27.56
C THR A 95 -33.33 10.36 -27.50
N ARG A 96 -33.50 11.34 -28.37
CA ARG A 96 -34.74 12.09 -28.56
C ARG A 96 -35.56 11.43 -29.68
#